data_AF-A0A174K3S8-F1
#
_entry.id   AF-A0A174K3S8-F1
#
_cell.length_a   1.000
_cell.length_b   1.000
_cell.length_c   1.000
_cell.angle_alpha   90.00
_cell.angle_beta   90.00
_cell.angle_gamma   90.00
#
_symmetry.space_group_name_H-M   'P 1'
#
loop_
_entity.id
_entity.type
_entity.pdbx_description
1 polymer ?
#
loop_
_entity_poly.entity_id
_entity_poly.type
_entity_poly.pdbx_seq_one_letter_code
_entity_poly.pdbx_strand_id
1 'polypeptide(L)'
;MGYNYVIDHTQVNYTPGNSGRLYIVMHYTGNLTDTAKNNANYFRDTKRGASAHLFVDESDVYEVVSLNDSAWAVGVDYGGSLFGLCTNYNSISIEMCSSGGKISDRTIDNAVSLTKSLMKRYEIPTERVVRHWDVCGKSCPGWAGWLPGNESIWNDFKSRLTDGENAASDKKETKNEGRETTMQCFYTVDGKGPVIYFDGREFHPLSHQDEMTVLNSIYKANNGKDMPCFSWQSKAPWHARLQAAVKRTQK
;
A
#
# COMPACT_ATOMS: atom_id res chain seq x y z
N MET A 1 -10.57 21.26 -7.54
CA MET A 1 -9.27 21.83 -7.13
C MET A 1 -8.17 21.07 -7.83
N GLY A 2 -7.07 21.74 -8.17
CA GLY A 2 -5.88 21.12 -8.75
C GLY A 2 -4.64 21.77 -8.13
N TYR A 3 -3.67 20.96 -7.77
CA TYR A 3 -2.32 21.38 -7.43
C TYR A 3 -1.45 21.38 -8.69
N ASN A 4 -0.37 22.16 -8.70
CA ASN A 4 0.69 21.94 -9.70
C ASN A 4 1.54 20.75 -9.27
N TYR A 5 1.83 19.84 -10.19
CA TYR A 5 2.73 18.72 -9.93
C TYR A 5 4.10 19.01 -10.52
N VAL A 6 5.13 19.04 -9.68
CA VAL A 6 6.51 19.32 -10.07
C VAL A 6 7.38 18.13 -9.71
N ILE A 7 8.25 17.72 -10.65
CA ILE A 7 9.27 16.70 -10.40
C ILE A 7 10.59 17.43 -10.13
N ASP A 8 11.16 17.17 -8.96
CA ASP A 8 12.43 17.76 -8.54
C ASP A 8 13.24 16.75 -7.71
N HIS A 9 13.83 15.77 -8.41
CA HIS A 9 14.44 14.62 -7.75
C HIS A 9 15.72 14.99 -7.00
N THR A 10 15.77 14.58 -5.73
CA THR A 10 16.96 14.62 -4.89
C THR A 10 18.07 13.73 -5.43
N GLN A 11 19.32 14.11 -5.16
CA GLN A 11 20.49 13.28 -5.44
C GLN A 11 20.95 12.50 -4.20
N VAL A 12 20.29 12.67 -3.05
CA VAL A 12 20.68 12.09 -1.77
C VAL A 12 19.50 11.49 -1.00
N ASN A 13 19.77 10.67 0.02
CA ASN A 13 18.76 10.08 0.91
C ASN A 13 17.67 9.23 0.22
N TYR A 14 18.03 8.38 -0.72
CA TYR A 14 17.11 7.38 -1.27
C TYR A 14 17.87 6.08 -1.56
N THR A 15 17.12 4.98 -1.70
CA THR A 15 17.65 3.74 -2.23
C THR A 15 17.08 3.52 -3.63
N PRO A 16 17.91 3.29 -4.66
CA PRO A 16 17.43 2.96 -6.00
C PRO A 16 16.53 1.71 -6.00
N GLY A 17 15.44 1.77 -6.75
CA GLY A 17 14.46 0.70 -6.87
C GLY A 17 13.52 0.56 -5.67
N ASN A 18 12.60 -0.39 -5.79
CA ASN A 18 11.59 -0.71 -4.78
C ASN A 18 11.08 -2.16 -4.92
N SER A 19 10.34 -2.65 -3.93
CA SER A 19 9.80 -4.03 -3.91
C SER A 19 8.31 -4.13 -4.28
N GLY A 20 7.79 -3.10 -4.96
CA GLY A 20 6.39 -2.92 -5.34
C GLY A 20 5.66 -1.96 -4.41
N ARG A 21 4.75 -1.13 -4.94
CA ARG A 21 3.99 -0.15 -4.15
C ARG A 21 2.74 -0.79 -3.56
N LEU A 22 2.82 -1.08 -2.27
CA LEU A 22 1.76 -1.75 -1.52
C LEU A 22 1.05 -0.81 -0.55
N TYR A 23 1.73 0.22 -0.06
CA TYR A 23 1.22 1.15 0.93
C TYR A 23 1.41 2.60 0.50
N ILE A 24 0.54 3.48 1.00
CA ILE A 24 0.75 4.93 1.01
C ILE A 24 0.78 5.36 2.47
N VAL A 25 1.82 6.07 2.87
CA VAL A 25 2.04 6.52 4.24
C VAL A 25 1.90 8.03 4.28
N MET A 26 0.94 8.49 5.08
CA MET A 26 0.69 9.90 5.33
C MET A 26 1.58 10.39 6.48
N HIS A 27 2.26 11.50 6.24
CA HIS A 27 3.11 12.21 7.17
C HIS A 27 2.73 13.69 7.23
N TYR A 28 3.33 14.41 8.17
CA TYR A 28 3.33 15.86 8.19
C TYR A 28 4.72 16.36 8.54
N THR A 29 5.07 17.53 8.02
CA THR A 29 6.44 18.04 8.16
C THR A 29 6.76 18.49 9.58
N GLY A 30 5.74 18.79 10.40
CA GLY A 30 5.91 19.25 11.78
C GLY A 30 6.49 20.66 11.90
N ASN A 31 6.64 21.38 10.80
CA ASN A 31 7.10 22.76 10.78
C ASN A 31 6.00 23.73 11.23
N LEU A 32 6.38 24.97 11.60
CA LEU A 32 5.40 26.04 11.85
C LEU A 32 4.72 26.44 10.54
N THR A 33 5.49 26.82 9.53
CA THR A 33 4.97 27.08 8.19
C THR A 33 6.02 26.68 7.17
N ASP A 34 5.62 25.93 6.15
CA ASP A 34 6.48 25.52 5.06
C ASP A 34 5.68 25.27 3.75
N THR A 35 6.41 25.04 2.67
CA THR A 35 5.84 24.77 1.34
C THR A 35 6.49 23.51 0.77
N ALA A 36 5.81 22.86 -0.16
CA ALA A 36 6.30 21.69 -0.87
C ALA A 36 7.61 22.01 -1.61
N LYS A 37 7.68 23.19 -2.24
CA LYS A 37 8.88 23.70 -2.90
C LYS A 37 10.05 23.89 -1.93
N ASN A 38 9.81 24.48 -0.75
CA ASN A 38 10.89 24.71 0.22
C ASN A 38 11.44 23.40 0.76
N ASN A 39 10.58 22.42 1.04
CA ASN A 39 11.02 21.08 1.43
C ASN A 39 11.79 20.40 0.28
N ALA A 40 11.32 20.47 -0.96
CA ALA A 40 12.04 19.93 -2.12
C ALA A 40 13.45 20.54 -2.25
N ASN A 41 13.56 21.86 -2.16
CA ASN A 41 14.85 22.56 -2.18
C ASN A 41 15.77 22.10 -1.04
N TYR A 42 15.24 21.93 0.17
CA TYR A 42 16.01 21.47 1.32
C TYR A 42 16.53 20.04 1.13
N PHE A 43 15.65 19.11 0.74
CA PHE A 43 15.98 17.70 0.58
C PHE A 43 16.77 17.38 -0.69
N ARG A 44 16.92 18.33 -1.62
CA ARG A 44 17.69 18.14 -2.86
C ARG A 44 19.14 17.72 -2.60
N ASP A 45 19.80 18.38 -1.64
CA ASP A 45 21.23 18.19 -1.38
C ASP A 45 21.56 17.90 0.10
N THR A 46 20.62 18.10 1.02
CA THR A 46 20.86 17.91 2.46
C THR A 46 20.92 16.43 2.84
N LYS A 47 22.06 15.92 3.32
CA LYS A 47 22.24 14.53 3.76
C LYS A 47 21.67 14.25 5.16
N ARG A 48 20.34 14.32 5.29
CA ARG A 48 19.63 14.20 6.57
C ARG A 48 19.50 12.75 7.07
N GLY A 49 19.71 11.76 6.19
CA GLY A 49 19.37 10.37 6.47
C GLY A 49 17.85 10.12 6.48
N ALA A 50 17.08 10.99 5.84
CA ALA A 50 15.63 10.90 5.72
C ALA A 50 15.16 11.56 4.41
N SER A 51 14.02 11.13 3.89
CA SER A 51 13.37 11.71 2.71
C SER A 51 11.90 11.29 2.63
N ALA A 52 11.15 11.91 1.74
CA ALA A 52 9.81 11.50 1.35
C ALA A 52 9.71 11.49 -0.18
N HIS A 53 8.74 10.75 -0.72
CA HIS A 53 8.52 10.74 -2.17
C HIS A 53 7.90 12.06 -2.60
N LEU A 54 6.90 12.53 -1.85
CA LEU A 54 6.07 13.66 -2.23
C LEU A 54 5.92 14.62 -1.06
N PHE A 55 6.07 15.91 -1.31
CA PHE A 55 5.59 16.97 -0.42
C PHE A 55 4.38 17.63 -1.05
N VAL A 56 3.35 17.89 -0.24
CA VAL A 56 2.11 18.54 -0.69
C VAL A 56 1.80 19.73 0.21
N ASP A 57 1.47 20.87 -0.40
CA ASP A 57 0.95 22.05 0.29
C ASP A 57 -0.38 22.51 -0.33
N GLU A 58 -0.76 23.76 -0.11
CA GLU A 58 -2.02 24.34 -0.58
C GLU A 58 -2.09 24.52 -2.10
N SER A 59 -0.95 24.63 -2.80
CA SER A 59 -0.88 24.92 -4.23
C SER A 59 -0.14 23.87 -5.05
N ASP A 60 0.83 23.19 -4.46
CA ASP A 60 1.81 22.40 -5.19
C ASP A 60 2.04 21.02 -4.56
N VAL A 61 2.42 20.09 -5.43
CA VAL A 61 2.98 18.78 -5.08
C VAL A 61 4.36 18.70 -5.71
N TYR A 62 5.37 18.41 -4.89
CA TYR A 62 6.74 18.17 -5.35
C TYR A 62 7.12 16.71 -5.16
N GLU A 63 7.43 16.01 -6.24
CA GLU A 63 8.04 14.68 -6.23
C GLU A 63 9.55 14.82 -6.05
N VAL A 64 10.02 14.50 -4.84
CA VAL A 64 11.42 14.66 -4.41
C VAL A 64 12.18 13.36 -4.51
N VAL A 65 11.58 12.22 -4.17
CA VAL A 65 12.13 10.90 -4.49
C VAL A 65 11.25 10.27 -5.55
N SER A 66 11.87 9.81 -6.64
CA SER A 66 11.22 9.08 -7.70
C SER A 66 10.29 8.00 -7.15
N LEU A 67 9.06 7.90 -7.67
CA LEU A 67 8.13 6.84 -7.27
C LEU A 67 8.63 5.42 -7.61
N ASN A 68 9.69 5.30 -8.44
CA ASN A 68 10.37 4.04 -8.71
C ASN A 68 11.47 3.70 -7.68
N ASP A 69 11.84 4.64 -6.81
CA ASP A 69 12.89 4.48 -5.81
C ASP A 69 12.32 4.52 -4.39
N SER A 70 13.11 4.14 -3.39
CA SER A 70 12.67 4.05 -1.99
C SER A 70 13.09 5.29 -1.20
N ALA A 71 12.12 6.08 -0.73
CA ALA A 71 12.37 7.14 0.25
C ALA A 71 12.64 6.58 1.66
N TRP A 72 13.44 7.29 2.45
CA TRP A 72 13.83 6.89 3.80
C TRP A 72 12.94 7.58 4.85
N ALA A 73 11.73 7.04 5.05
CA ALA A 73 10.68 7.72 5.82
C ALA A 73 10.17 6.95 7.03
N VAL A 74 10.13 5.61 6.99
CA VAL A 74 9.43 4.74 7.97
C VAL A 74 10.32 3.65 8.55
N GLY A 75 11.64 3.85 8.53
CA GLY A 75 12.63 2.80 8.82
C GLY A 75 12.99 2.59 10.31
N VAL A 76 12.38 3.32 11.23
CA VAL A 76 12.70 3.25 12.68
C VAL A 76 11.49 2.71 13.43
N ASP A 77 11.70 1.73 14.31
CA ASP A 77 10.64 1.13 15.13
C ASP A 77 10.42 1.92 16.43
N TYR A 78 9.21 2.43 16.62
CA TYR A 78 8.70 3.01 17.87
C TYR A 78 7.50 2.21 18.42
N GLY A 79 7.27 0.98 17.93
CA GLY A 79 6.21 0.08 18.39
C GLY A 79 4.94 0.06 17.53
N GLY A 80 5.05 0.36 16.24
CA GLY A 80 3.90 0.37 15.31
C GLY A 80 3.49 -1.01 14.82
N SER A 81 2.18 -1.20 14.62
CA SER A 81 1.61 -2.52 14.26
C SER A 81 2.01 -3.04 12.88
N LEU A 82 2.43 -2.16 11.97
CA LEU A 82 2.84 -2.53 10.61
C LEU A 82 4.35 -2.48 10.42
N PHE A 83 5.14 -2.37 11.49
CA PHE A 83 6.59 -2.27 11.37
C PHE A 83 7.15 -3.55 10.73
N GLY A 84 8.02 -3.40 9.74
CA GLY A 84 8.54 -4.50 8.93
C GLY A 84 7.60 -5.03 7.84
N LEU A 85 6.29 -4.74 7.90
CA LEU A 85 5.32 -5.04 6.84
C LEU A 85 5.19 -3.88 5.85
N CYS A 86 4.98 -2.68 6.35
CA CYS A 86 5.10 -1.43 5.60
C CYS A 86 6.51 -0.88 5.82
N THR A 87 7.27 -0.78 4.74
CA THR A 87 8.70 -0.45 4.76
C THR A 87 9.01 0.68 3.78
N ASN A 88 10.21 1.25 3.87
CA ASN A 88 10.70 2.21 2.87
C ASN A 88 10.62 1.66 1.43
N TYR A 89 10.80 0.35 1.25
CA TYR A 89 10.87 -0.29 -0.06
C TYR A 89 9.53 -0.56 -0.72
N ASN A 90 8.42 -0.60 0.03
CA ASN A 90 7.11 -0.96 -0.51
C ASN A 90 6.03 0.09 -0.26
N SER A 91 6.40 1.27 0.22
CA SER A 91 5.47 2.36 0.53
C SER A 91 5.79 3.63 -0.25
N ILE A 92 4.78 4.44 -0.52
CA ILE A 92 4.92 5.82 -0.99
C ILE A 92 4.69 6.73 0.22
N SER A 93 5.63 7.60 0.54
CA SER A 93 5.52 8.52 1.68
C SER A 93 5.19 9.93 1.19
N ILE A 94 4.07 10.46 1.70
CA ILE A 94 3.55 11.79 1.38
C ILE A 94 3.64 12.67 2.63
N GLU A 95 4.41 13.75 2.55
CA GLU A 95 4.57 14.77 3.59
C GLU A 95 3.60 15.93 3.34
N MET A 96 2.64 16.11 4.23
CA MET A 96 1.74 17.27 4.21
C MET A 96 2.41 18.46 4.91
N CYS A 97 2.57 19.56 4.18
CA CYS A 97 3.15 20.79 4.71
C CYS A 97 2.21 21.46 5.71
N SER A 98 2.82 22.20 6.63
CA SER A 98 2.14 22.95 7.69
C SER A 98 1.96 24.42 7.32
N SER A 99 0.89 25.01 7.84
CA SER A 99 0.58 26.44 7.85
C SER A 99 0.12 26.81 9.27
N GLY A 100 0.88 27.64 9.97
CA GLY A 100 0.57 28.02 11.36
C GLY A 100 0.62 26.86 12.36
N GLY A 101 1.48 25.87 12.11
CA GLY A 101 1.72 24.66 12.90
C GLY A 101 0.73 23.54 12.60
N LYS A 102 -0.17 23.74 11.63
CA LYS A 102 -1.28 22.84 11.28
C LYS A 102 -1.25 22.45 9.82
N ILE A 103 -1.84 21.31 9.48
CA ILE A 103 -2.15 21.02 8.08
C ILE A 103 -3.44 21.78 7.75
N SER A 104 -3.43 22.64 6.73
CA SER A 104 -4.63 23.37 6.31
C SER A 104 -5.57 22.48 5.50
N ASP A 105 -6.87 22.82 5.49
CA ASP A 105 -7.89 22.07 4.75
C ASP A 105 -7.53 21.91 3.27
N ARG A 106 -6.93 22.95 2.68
CA ARG A 106 -6.51 22.91 1.27
C ARG A 106 -5.35 21.93 1.03
N THR A 107 -4.39 21.83 1.95
CA THR A 107 -3.35 20.80 1.89
C THR A 107 -3.97 19.40 2.05
N ILE A 108 -4.94 19.23 2.95
CA ILE A 108 -5.68 17.95 3.12
C ILE A 108 -6.42 17.59 1.82
N ASP A 109 -7.10 18.54 1.19
CA ASP A 109 -7.82 18.33 -0.07
C ASP A 109 -6.90 17.88 -1.21
N ASN A 110 -5.74 18.54 -1.34
CA ASN A 110 -4.71 18.17 -2.29
C ASN A 110 -4.15 16.78 -1.98
N ALA A 111 -3.88 16.47 -0.71
CA ALA A 111 -3.41 15.16 -0.27
C ALA A 111 -4.42 14.05 -0.56
N VAL A 112 -5.73 14.29 -0.36
CA VAL A 112 -6.80 13.34 -0.74
C VAL A 112 -6.78 13.07 -2.25
N SER A 113 -6.70 14.13 -3.06
CA SER A 113 -6.67 14.01 -4.52
C SER A 113 -5.42 13.25 -5.01
N LEU A 114 -4.25 13.60 -4.47
CA LEU A 114 -2.98 12.94 -4.73
C LEU A 114 -3.03 11.45 -4.34
N THR A 115 -3.48 11.15 -3.13
CA THR A 115 -3.58 9.77 -2.62
C THR A 115 -4.52 8.93 -3.48
N LYS A 116 -5.70 9.44 -3.88
CA LYS A 116 -6.59 8.74 -4.82
C LYS A 116 -5.91 8.43 -6.15
N SER A 117 -5.13 9.37 -6.69
CA SER A 117 -4.41 9.16 -7.95
C SER A 117 -3.38 8.04 -7.84
N LEU A 118 -2.66 7.97 -6.72
CA LEU A 118 -1.65 6.94 -6.44
C LEU A 118 -2.29 5.59 -6.16
N MET A 119 -3.38 5.55 -5.39
CA MET A 119 -4.19 4.36 -5.16
C MET A 119 -4.62 3.73 -6.50
N LYS A 120 -5.19 4.55 -7.39
CA LYS A 120 -5.58 4.09 -8.73
C LYS A 120 -4.39 3.62 -9.56
N ARG A 121 -3.28 4.36 -9.56
CA ARG A 121 -2.09 4.05 -10.37
C ARG A 121 -1.42 2.74 -9.96
N TYR A 122 -1.38 2.45 -8.67
CA TYR A 122 -0.66 1.30 -8.11
C TYR A 122 -1.57 0.19 -7.58
N GLU A 123 -2.89 0.32 -7.78
CA GLU A 123 -3.91 -0.62 -7.28
C GLU A 123 -3.81 -0.83 -5.76
N ILE A 124 -3.54 0.26 -5.02
CA ILE A 124 -3.42 0.24 -3.55
C ILE A 124 -4.81 0.48 -2.97
N PRO A 125 -5.37 -0.48 -2.21
CA PRO A 125 -6.70 -0.34 -1.62
C PRO A 125 -6.64 0.65 -0.44
N THR A 126 -7.79 1.22 -0.09
CA THR A 126 -7.87 2.26 0.95
C THR A 126 -7.27 1.78 2.27
N GLU A 127 -7.43 0.51 2.65
CA GLU A 127 -6.91 -0.10 3.89
C GLU A 127 -5.39 0.00 4.00
N ARG A 128 -4.67 0.14 2.88
CA ARG A 128 -3.21 0.30 2.84
C ARG A 128 -2.75 1.76 2.70
N VAL A 129 -3.69 2.70 2.83
CA VAL A 129 -3.38 4.11 3.15
C VAL A 129 -3.36 4.25 4.67
N VAL A 130 -2.17 4.50 5.21
CA VAL A 130 -1.87 4.44 6.64
C VAL A 130 -1.10 5.68 7.10
N ARG A 131 -1.01 5.92 8.40
CA ARG A 131 -0.16 6.97 8.98
C ARG A 131 1.21 6.41 9.33
N HIS A 132 2.21 7.28 9.45
CA HIS A 132 3.50 6.88 10.00
C HIS A 132 3.36 6.27 11.42
N TRP A 133 2.39 6.76 12.20
CA TRP A 133 1.96 6.13 13.46
C TRP A 133 1.60 4.66 13.31
N ASP A 134 0.74 4.30 12.35
CA ASP A 134 0.30 2.92 12.16
C ASP A 134 1.47 2.01 11.74
N VAL A 135 2.44 2.58 10.99
CA VAL A 135 3.64 1.89 10.53
C VAL A 135 4.59 1.59 11.67
N CYS A 136 5.08 2.61 12.35
CA CYS A 136 6.14 2.41 13.32
C CYS A 136 5.91 3.07 14.68
N GLY A 137 4.75 3.67 14.94
CA GLY A 137 4.43 4.24 16.25
C GLY A 137 4.95 5.67 16.46
N LYS A 138 5.61 6.27 15.45
CA LYS A 138 5.96 7.69 15.51
C LYS A 138 4.68 8.53 15.56
N SER A 139 4.64 9.51 16.46
CA SER A 139 3.57 10.52 16.55
C SER A 139 3.52 11.42 15.30
N CYS A 140 3.04 10.86 14.19
CA CYS A 140 3.03 11.44 12.86
C CYS A 140 1.90 10.82 12.01
N PRO A 141 0.98 11.62 11.44
CA PRO A 141 0.84 13.06 11.64
C PRO A 141 0.51 13.43 13.09
N GLY A 142 1.30 14.31 13.71
CA GLY A 142 1.31 14.60 15.15
C GLY A 142 0.31 15.66 15.60
N TRP A 143 -0.62 16.04 14.71
CA TRP A 143 -1.61 17.08 14.90
C TRP A 143 -2.91 16.53 15.51
N ALA A 144 -3.62 17.35 16.29
CA ALA A 144 -4.90 16.97 16.90
C ALA A 144 -5.96 16.58 15.84
N GLY A 145 -6.47 15.35 15.89
CA GLY A 145 -7.37 14.82 14.88
C GLY A 145 -6.75 13.72 14.01
N TRP A 146 -5.44 13.46 14.13
CA TRP A 146 -4.74 12.43 13.34
C TRP A 146 -4.29 11.20 14.12
N LEU A 147 -4.32 11.19 15.46
CA LEU A 147 -3.70 10.13 16.27
C LEU A 147 -4.69 9.48 17.24
N PRO A 148 -4.44 8.25 17.74
CA PRO A 148 -5.32 7.60 18.69
C PRO A 148 -5.69 8.49 19.87
N GLY A 149 -6.97 8.45 20.26
CA GLY A 149 -7.57 9.36 21.24
C GLY A 149 -8.20 10.60 20.63
N ASN A 150 -7.80 11.00 19.41
CA ASN A 150 -8.51 11.99 18.59
C ASN A 150 -8.15 11.81 17.10
N GLU A 151 -8.96 11.02 16.39
CA GLU A 151 -8.75 10.62 14.99
C GLU A 151 -9.78 11.24 14.03
N SER A 152 -10.43 12.34 14.42
CA SER A 152 -11.52 12.94 13.65
C SER A 152 -11.11 13.32 12.21
N ILE A 153 -9.96 13.97 12.04
CA ILE A 153 -9.44 14.37 10.72
C ILE A 153 -8.94 13.15 9.94
N TRP A 154 -8.30 12.18 10.61
CA TRP A 154 -7.86 10.94 9.95
C TRP A 154 -9.04 10.14 9.39
N ASN A 155 -10.12 10.03 10.17
CA ASN A 155 -11.32 9.32 9.76
C ASN A 155 -12.02 10.02 8.60
N ASP A 156 -12.11 11.36 8.62
CA ASP A 156 -12.60 12.16 7.48
C ASP A 156 -11.73 11.97 6.23
N PHE A 157 -10.40 12.05 6.38
CA PHE A 157 -9.48 11.80 5.28
C PHE A 157 -9.73 10.43 4.63
N LYS A 158 -9.89 9.39 5.46
CA LYS A 158 -10.15 8.01 5.01
C LYS A 158 -11.51 7.85 4.33
N SER A 159 -12.58 8.43 4.87
CA SER A 159 -13.91 8.37 4.22
C SER A 159 -13.89 9.05 2.85
N ARG A 160 -13.22 10.19 2.76
CA ARG A 160 -13.06 10.92 1.51
C ARG A 160 -12.32 10.13 0.45
N LEU A 161 -11.46 9.16 0.80
CA LEU A 161 -10.83 8.25 -0.17
C LEU A 161 -11.84 7.27 -0.77
N THR A 162 -12.83 6.80 0.01
CA THR A 162 -13.84 5.83 -0.43
C THR A 162 -15.03 6.43 -1.17
N ASP A 163 -15.33 7.72 -0.98
CA ASP A 163 -16.53 8.37 -1.51
C ASP A 163 -16.57 8.50 -3.06
N GLY A 164 -15.54 8.03 -3.77
CA GLY A 164 -15.50 7.94 -5.23
C GLY A 164 -15.73 6.53 -5.80
N GLU A 165 -15.82 5.49 -4.97
CA GLU A 165 -15.93 4.08 -5.41
C GLU A 165 -17.38 3.56 -5.45
N ASN A 166 -18.35 4.32 -4.92
CA ASN A 166 -19.77 3.92 -4.88
C ASN A 166 -20.53 4.09 -6.21
N ALA A 167 -19.83 4.19 -7.34
CA ALA A 167 -20.41 4.19 -8.68
C ALA A 167 -19.87 3.06 -9.56
N ALA A 168 -19.60 1.88 -8.99
CA ALA A 168 -19.69 0.58 -9.66
C ALA A 168 -19.07 -0.51 -8.77
N SER A 169 -19.87 -1.14 -7.91
CA SER A 169 -19.74 -2.56 -7.62
C SER A 169 -20.91 -3.03 -6.76
N ASP A 170 -21.76 -3.87 -7.34
CA ASP A 170 -22.75 -4.64 -6.63
C ASP A 170 -22.06 -5.45 -5.52
N LYS A 171 -22.33 -5.07 -4.26
CA LYS A 171 -22.01 -5.90 -3.11
C LYS A 171 -22.91 -7.13 -3.14
N LYS A 172 -22.39 -8.26 -3.60
CA LYS A 172 -22.91 -9.56 -3.18
C LYS A 172 -22.43 -9.83 -1.76
N GLU A 173 -23.35 -9.75 -0.81
CA GLU A 173 -23.19 -10.34 0.51
C GLU A 173 -23.01 -11.85 0.37
N THR A 174 -21.85 -12.38 0.76
CA THR A 174 -21.69 -13.81 1.06
C THR A 174 -21.76 -14.01 2.55
N LYS A 175 -22.78 -14.77 2.97
CA LYS A 175 -22.95 -15.32 4.30
C LYS A 175 -21.69 -16.09 4.71
N ASN A 176 -21.20 -15.83 5.93
CA ASN A 176 -20.13 -16.58 6.57
C ASN A 176 -20.61 -18.02 6.86
N GLU A 177 -20.31 -18.95 5.96
CA GLU A 177 -20.24 -20.37 6.26
C GLU A 177 -18.76 -20.72 6.48
N GLY A 178 -18.43 -21.25 7.66
CA GLY A 178 -17.15 -21.88 8.03
C GLY A 178 -15.89 -21.26 7.43
N ARG A 179 -15.26 -20.31 8.13
CA ARG A 179 -14.00 -19.68 7.72
C ARG A 179 -12.93 -20.75 7.42
N GLU A 180 -12.65 -20.89 6.13
CA GLU A 180 -11.46 -21.54 5.61
C GLU A 180 -10.23 -20.82 6.18
N THR A 181 -9.39 -21.55 6.92
CA THR A 181 -8.18 -20.99 7.57
C THR A 181 -6.92 -21.21 6.75
N THR A 182 -7.01 -21.91 5.61
CA THR A 182 -5.87 -22.24 4.75
C THR A 182 -6.01 -21.56 3.39
N MET A 183 -4.91 -21.10 2.81
CA MET A 183 -4.91 -20.49 1.45
C MET A 183 -4.75 -21.54 0.35
N GLN A 184 -5.23 -22.77 0.56
CA GLN A 184 -5.00 -23.87 -0.38
C GLN A 184 -5.83 -23.69 -1.64
N CYS A 185 -5.21 -23.78 -2.81
CA CYS A 185 -5.94 -23.69 -4.08
C CYS A 185 -5.24 -24.42 -5.22
N PHE A 186 -6.01 -24.71 -6.27
CA PHE A 186 -5.48 -25.00 -7.59
C PHE A 186 -5.54 -23.74 -8.46
N TYR A 187 -4.58 -23.55 -9.35
CA TYR A 187 -4.73 -22.58 -10.43
C TYR A 187 -4.05 -23.00 -11.73
N THR A 188 -4.52 -22.44 -12.83
CA THR A 188 -3.90 -22.53 -14.16
C THR A 188 -3.66 -21.13 -14.72
N VAL A 189 -2.70 -21.01 -15.65
CA VAL A 189 -2.42 -19.76 -16.37
C VAL A 189 -2.70 -19.96 -17.85
N ASP A 190 -3.55 -19.10 -18.44
CA ASP A 190 -3.99 -19.15 -19.84
C ASP A 190 -4.62 -20.48 -20.28
N GLY A 191 -5.06 -21.31 -19.34
CA GLY A 191 -5.54 -22.67 -19.63
C GLY A 191 -4.48 -23.56 -20.31
N LYS A 192 -3.20 -23.16 -20.24
CA LYS A 192 -2.07 -23.84 -20.88
C LYS A 192 -1.05 -24.25 -19.81
N GLY A 193 -0.57 -25.48 -19.88
CA GLY A 193 0.44 -25.99 -18.95
C GLY A 193 -0.15 -26.74 -17.73
N PRO A 194 0.70 -27.11 -16.75
CA PRO A 194 0.28 -27.90 -15.60
C PRO A 194 -0.63 -27.11 -14.67
N VAL A 195 -1.56 -27.81 -14.01
CA VAL A 195 -2.29 -27.26 -12.85
C VAL A 195 -1.29 -27.05 -11.73
N ILE A 196 -1.31 -25.88 -11.11
CA ILE A 196 -0.47 -25.59 -9.94
C ILE A 196 -1.31 -25.79 -8.68
N TYR A 197 -0.84 -26.64 -7.78
CA TYR A 197 -1.35 -26.72 -6.41
C TYR A 197 -0.53 -25.78 -5.51
N PHE A 198 -1.21 -24.84 -4.85
CA PHE A 198 -0.62 -24.01 -3.81
C PHE A 198 -1.10 -24.51 -2.45
N ASP A 199 -0.18 -24.98 -1.61
CA ASP A 199 -0.51 -25.60 -0.32
C ASP A 199 -0.70 -24.59 0.82
N GLY A 200 -0.59 -23.30 0.51
CA GLY A 200 -0.56 -22.19 1.47
C GLY A 200 0.86 -21.67 1.76
N ARG A 201 1.92 -22.38 1.31
CA ARG A 201 3.33 -22.03 1.52
C ARG A 201 4.18 -22.17 0.27
N GLU A 202 3.95 -23.19 -0.53
CA GLU A 202 4.74 -23.53 -1.71
C GLU A 202 3.85 -23.84 -2.93
N PHE A 203 4.45 -23.76 -4.11
CA PHE A 203 3.79 -23.99 -5.39
C PHE A 203 4.27 -25.31 -6.00
N HIS A 204 3.33 -26.22 -6.25
CA HIS A 204 3.57 -27.57 -6.73
C HIS A 204 2.91 -27.76 -8.10
N PRO A 205 3.68 -27.73 -9.21
CA PRO A 205 3.15 -28.08 -10.52
C PRO A 205 2.75 -29.55 -10.54
N LEU A 206 1.50 -29.84 -10.87
CA LEU A 206 0.97 -31.20 -10.97
C LEU A 206 1.25 -31.75 -12.37
N SER A 207 1.68 -33.00 -12.44
CA SER A 207 2.04 -33.67 -13.69
C SER A 207 0.90 -34.48 -14.30
N HIS A 208 -0.09 -34.86 -13.49
CA HIS A 208 -1.24 -35.65 -13.88
C HIS A 208 -2.55 -35.14 -13.26
N GLN A 209 -3.67 -35.28 -13.98
CA GLN A 209 -4.99 -34.84 -13.52
C GLN A 209 -5.44 -35.59 -12.25
N ASP A 210 -5.02 -36.85 -12.08
CA ASP A 210 -5.35 -37.64 -10.90
C ASP A 210 -4.76 -37.08 -9.61
N GLU A 211 -3.61 -36.38 -9.68
CA GLU A 211 -3.03 -35.70 -8.52
C GLU A 211 -3.99 -34.63 -7.99
N MET A 212 -4.58 -33.83 -8.88
CA MET A 212 -5.59 -32.83 -8.54
C MET A 212 -6.85 -33.49 -7.96
N THR A 213 -7.30 -34.59 -8.57
CA THR A 213 -8.49 -35.32 -8.11
C THR A 213 -8.32 -35.85 -6.69
N VAL A 214 -7.17 -36.47 -6.39
CA VAL A 214 -6.87 -37.00 -5.05
C VAL A 214 -6.79 -35.87 -4.03
N LEU A 215 -6.01 -34.82 -4.31
CA LEU A 215 -5.86 -33.67 -3.42
C LEU A 215 -7.21 -32.98 -3.13
N ASN A 216 -8.04 -32.78 -4.16
CA ASN A 216 -9.36 -32.20 -4.00
C ASN A 216 -10.30 -33.09 -3.17
N SER A 217 -10.24 -34.41 -3.36
CA SER A 217 -11.06 -35.35 -2.59
C SER A 217 -10.73 -35.34 -1.10
N ILE A 218 -9.44 -35.27 -0.75
CA ILE A 218 -8.96 -35.16 0.63
C ILE A 218 -9.38 -33.82 1.22
N TYR A 219 -9.19 -32.73 0.48
CA TYR A 219 -9.60 -31.39 0.92
C TYR A 219 -11.11 -31.35 1.18
N LYS A 220 -11.93 -31.93 0.29
CA LYS A 220 -13.39 -31.99 0.44
C LYS A 220 -13.83 -32.82 1.63
N ALA A 221 -13.16 -33.94 1.91
CA ALA A 221 -13.43 -34.72 3.11
C ALA A 221 -13.15 -33.92 4.41
N ASN A 222 -12.12 -33.07 4.40
CA ASN A 222 -11.73 -32.27 5.57
C ASN A 222 -12.54 -30.98 5.74
N ASN A 223 -12.95 -30.34 4.64
CA ASN A 223 -13.53 -29.00 4.65
C ASN A 223 -15.01 -28.96 4.22
N GLY A 224 -15.58 -30.09 3.80
CA GLY A 224 -16.97 -30.19 3.33
C GLY A 224 -17.24 -29.55 1.97
N LYS A 225 -16.22 -29.02 1.30
CA LYS A 225 -16.31 -28.32 0.01
C LYS A 225 -15.11 -28.61 -0.88
N ASP A 226 -15.26 -28.46 -2.19
CA ASP A 226 -14.14 -28.57 -3.12
C ASP A 226 -13.09 -27.47 -2.87
N MET A 227 -11.82 -27.79 -3.11
CA MET A 227 -10.73 -26.83 -3.02
C MET A 227 -10.92 -25.74 -4.07
N PRO A 228 -10.73 -24.44 -3.72
CA PRO A 228 -10.82 -23.36 -4.69
C PRO A 228 -9.92 -23.60 -5.91
N CYS A 229 -10.49 -23.48 -7.11
CA CYS A 229 -9.76 -23.63 -8.37
C CYS A 229 -9.89 -22.36 -9.21
N PHE A 230 -8.76 -21.78 -9.59
CA PHE A 230 -8.71 -20.53 -10.35
C PHE A 230 -8.16 -20.75 -11.77
N SER A 231 -8.64 -19.96 -12.72
CA SER A 231 -8.06 -19.89 -14.07
C SER A 231 -7.69 -18.44 -14.35
N TRP A 232 -6.39 -18.15 -14.39
CA TRP A 232 -5.86 -16.81 -14.51
C TRP A 232 -5.29 -16.56 -15.89
N GLN A 233 -5.34 -15.32 -16.34
CA GLN A 233 -4.76 -14.92 -17.63
C GLN A 233 -3.38 -14.30 -17.41
N SER A 234 -2.41 -14.58 -18.26
CA SER A 234 -1.05 -13.99 -18.16
C SER A 234 -1.05 -12.47 -18.29
N LYS A 235 -2.02 -11.89 -19.01
CA LYS A 235 -2.21 -10.43 -19.16
C LYS A 235 -2.51 -9.71 -17.84
N ALA A 236 -3.13 -10.40 -16.89
CA ALA A 236 -3.36 -9.92 -15.53
C ALA A 236 -2.58 -10.83 -14.58
N PRO A 237 -1.30 -10.52 -14.26
CA PRO A 237 -0.32 -11.48 -13.75
C PRO A 237 -0.53 -11.82 -12.25
N TRP A 238 -1.74 -12.22 -11.88
CA TRP A 238 -2.13 -12.57 -10.52
C TRP A 238 -1.31 -13.74 -9.97
N HIS A 239 -0.99 -14.74 -10.81
CA HIS A 239 -0.10 -15.84 -10.44
C HIS A 239 1.28 -15.34 -10.01
N ALA A 240 1.89 -14.43 -10.78
CA ALA A 240 3.21 -13.90 -10.50
C ALA A 240 3.20 -13.02 -9.24
N ARG A 241 2.12 -12.26 -9.03
CA ARG A 241 1.93 -11.45 -7.82
C ARG A 241 1.78 -12.33 -6.57
N LEU A 242 1.02 -13.43 -6.64
CA LEU A 242 0.90 -14.40 -5.56
C LEU A 242 2.24 -15.07 -5.25
N GLN A 243 2.96 -15.55 -6.27
CA GLN A 243 4.29 -16.14 -6.11
C GLN A 243 5.29 -15.16 -5.47
N ALA A 244 5.30 -13.90 -5.90
CA ALA A 244 6.13 -12.86 -5.30
C ALA A 244 5.74 -12.58 -3.84
N ALA A 245 4.46 -12.61 -3.51
CA ALA A 245 3.98 -12.42 -2.14
C ALA A 245 4.46 -13.54 -1.20
N VAL A 246 4.31 -14.79 -1.62
CA VAL A 246 4.75 -15.96 -0.85
C VAL A 246 6.28 -15.97 -0.65
N LYS A 247 7.05 -15.63 -1.69
CA LYS A 247 8.51 -15.52 -1.57
C LYS A 247 8.95 -14.46 -0.56
N ARG A 248 8.20 -13.37 -0.40
CA ARG A 248 8.52 -12.33 0.59
C ARG A 248 8.33 -12.79 2.04
N THR A 249 7.50 -13.82 2.28
CA THR A 249 7.16 -14.31 3.62
C THR A 249 8.02 -15.47 4.11
N GLN A 250 8.80 -16.12 3.24
CA GLN A 250 9.65 -17.28 3.57
C GLN A 250 11.02 -16.89 4.18
N LYS A 251 11.05 -15.91 5.09
CA LYS A 251 12.27 -15.53 5.81
C LYS A 251 12.60 -16.48 6.96
#